data_AF-A0A1F7J7U4-F1
#
_entry.id   AF-A0A1F7J7U4-F1
#
_cell.length_a   1.000
_cell.length_b   1.000
_cell.length_c   1.000
_cell.angle_alpha   90.00
_cell.angle_beta   90.00
_cell.angle_gamma   90.00
#
_symmetry.space_group_name_H-M   'P 1'
#
loop_
_entity.id
_entity.type
_entity.pdbx_description
1 polymer ?
#
loop_
_entity_poly.entity_id
_entity_poly.type
_entity_poly.pdbx_seq_one_letter_code
_entity_poly.pdbx_strand_id
1 'polypeptide(L)'
;MIALPLLKQYSLDQLNNISKNFYHEILDSANGKITALPFIKQRMPFRTISAGVTAQVISIGGSLFKTALIKPSNNKLFVLSNNKTKALPRLESYAVLAKLIKEELFPGITYLAINFAYPLKPITRQGWLDGKLISGSKEHQLDDLIDQPIAKLLEIDFQKNLGRKIRVTIANDTICLLLSGLSKAPSLQLIAGVIGTGLNFAFFLDRETIVNLESANFNRFSPTPTGELVDKHSQSPGQSIFEKEVAGAYLYQHFNLITNQHIQSTEELSKIAGDNAPPLTNIARQIIERSASLAACQMAALSRFKEQQGVVNSKFIMEGNLFWEGWEYLNFIKHYCRALKQPLADDQIVYIANSNLTGAAYLLTTAND
;
A
#
# COMPACT_ATOMS: atom_id res chain seq x y z
N MET A 1 -14.36 -12.68 31.95
CA MET A 1 -14.61 -14.09 31.54
C MET A 1 -14.15 -14.19 30.09
N ILE A 2 -13.11 -14.98 29.78
CA ILE A 2 -12.54 -15.07 28.42
C ILE A 2 -13.55 -15.77 27.52
N ALA A 3 -14.01 -15.10 26.47
CA ALA A 3 -14.87 -15.72 25.48
C ALA A 3 -14.01 -16.58 24.52
N LEU A 4 -13.52 -17.73 25.00
CA LEU A 4 -12.81 -18.73 24.17
C LEU A 4 -13.50 -19.10 22.84
N PRO A 5 -14.85 -19.07 22.67
CA PRO A 5 -15.50 -19.34 21.38
C PRO A 5 -15.12 -18.38 20.25
N LEU A 6 -14.53 -17.23 20.57
CA LEU A 6 -14.20 -16.16 19.63
C LEU A 6 -12.79 -16.26 19.04
N LEU A 7 -11.90 -17.05 19.67
CA LEU A 7 -10.52 -17.23 19.22
C LEU A 7 -10.44 -18.41 18.24
N LYS A 8 -10.45 -18.09 16.95
CA LYS A 8 -10.35 -19.05 15.84
C LYS A 8 -9.02 -18.88 15.11
N GLN A 9 -8.32 -19.99 14.87
CA GLN A 9 -7.21 -20.09 13.93
C GLN A 9 -7.62 -20.83 12.67
N TYR A 10 -6.94 -20.57 11.56
CA TYR A 10 -7.12 -21.30 10.31
C TYR A 10 -6.18 -22.51 10.29
N SER A 11 -6.69 -23.68 9.92
CA SER A 11 -5.83 -24.84 9.66
C SER A 11 -5.00 -24.62 8.39
N LEU A 12 -3.91 -25.38 8.23
CA LEU A 12 -3.10 -25.30 7.01
C LEU A 12 -3.92 -25.60 5.74
N ASP A 13 -4.89 -26.52 5.80
CA ASP A 13 -5.78 -26.81 4.68
C ASP A 13 -6.69 -25.62 4.34
N GLN A 14 -7.20 -24.92 5.36
CA GLN A 14 -7.97 -23.69 5.16
C GLN A 14 -7.10 -22.60 4.53
N LEU A 15 -5.89 -22.38 5.04
CA LEU A 15 -4.94 -21.40 4.48
C LEU A 15 -4.55 -21.75 3.03
N ASN A 16 -4.33 -23.02 2.73
CA ASN A 16 -4.07 -23.48 1.36
C ASN A 16 -5.24 -23.17 0.43
N ASN A 17 -6.48 -23.40 0.87
CA ASN A 17 -7.67 -23.06 0.10
C ASN A 17 -7.82 -21.55 -0.07
N ILE A 18 -7.58 -20.75 0.97
CA ILE A 18 -7.59 -19.28 0.89
C ILE A 18 -6.56 -18.78 -0.12
N SER A 19 -5.32 -19.28 -0.07
CA SER A 19 -4.26 -18.93 -1.01
C SER A 19 -4.62 -19.32 -2.45
N LYS A 20 -5.17 -20.52 -2.67
CA LYS A 20 -5.66 -20.94 -3.99
C LYS A 20 -6.79 -20.06 -4.51
N ASN A 21 -7.75 -19.71 -3.66
CA ASN A 21 -8.86 -18.83 -4.03
C ASN A 21 -8.34 -17.44 -4.44
N PHE A 22 -7.38 -16.88 -3.70
CA PHE A 22 -6.74 -15.62 -4.07
C PHE A 22 -5.99 -15.71 -5.40
N TYR A 23 -5.24 -16.78 -5.62
CA TYR A 23 -4.58 -17.06 -6.90
C TYR A 23 -5.58 -17.11 -8.07
N HIS A 24 -6.71 -17.80 -7.90
CA HIS A 24 -7.76 -17.87 -8.91
C HIS A 24 -8.42 -16.52 -9.17
N GLU A 25 -8.67 -15.70 -8.14
CA GLU A 25 -9.17 -14.34 -8.33
C GLU A 25 -8.19 -13.47 -9.12
N ILE A 26 -6.88 -13.57 -8.88
CA ILE A 26 -5.86 -12.88 -9.70
C ILE A 26 -5.96 -13.32 -11.16
N LEU A 27 -6.03 -14.63 -11.42
CA LEU A 27 -6.14 -15.17 -12.78
C LEU A 27 -7.43 -14.69 -13.48
N ASP A 28 -8.55 -14.77 -12.79
CA ASP A 28 -9.86 -14.37 -13.33
C ASP A 28 -9.89 -12.88 -13.64
N SER A 29 -9.38 -12.03 -12.74
CA SER A 29 -9.24 -10.60 -12.98
C SER A 29 -8.27 -10.26 -14.11
N ALA A 30 -7.14 -10.97 -14.20
CA ALA A 30 -6.18 -10.79 -15.29
C ALA A 30 -6.81 -11.08 -16.67
N ASN A 31 -7.74 -12.06 -16.70
CA ASN A 31 -8.54 -12.42 -17.87
C ASN A 31 -9.79 -11.55 -18.08
N GLY A 32 -9.95 -10.47 -17.30
CA GLY A 32 -11.04 -9.49 -17.47
C GLY A 32 -12.37 -9.89 -16.85
N LYS A 33 -12.42 -10.94 -16.02
CA LYS A 33 -13.62 -11.25 -15.23
C LYS A 33 -13.74 -10.28 -14.06
N ILE A 34 -14.98 -9.97 -13.67
CA ILE A 34 -15.26 -9.19 -12.46
C ILE A 34 -15.11 -10.14 -11.26
N THR A 35 -14.22 -9.79 -10.33
CA THR A 35 -13.98 -10.54 -9.09
C THR A 35 -14.00 -9.59 -7.89
N ALA A 36 -13.64 -10.07 -6.71
CA ALA A 36 -13.46 -9.22 -5.54
C ALA A 36 -12.15 -8.41 -5.59
N LEU A 37 -11.23 -8.72 -6.51
CA LEU A 37 -10.04 -7.93 -6.82
C LEU A 37 -10.31 -6.97 -7.99
N PRO A 38 -10.45 -5.65 -7.74
CA PRO A 38 -10.69 -4.66 -8.79
C PRO A 38 -9.65 -4.66 -9.91
N PHE A 39 -8.41 -5.10 -9.64
CA PHE A 39 -7.35 -5.27 -10.63
C PHE A 39 -7.13 -4.00 -11.47
N ILE A 40 -6.92 -2.89 -10.77
CA ILE A 40 -6.84 -1.55 -11.34
C ILE A 40 -5.55 -1.44 -12.14
N LYS A 41 -5.67 -1.42 -13.47
CA LYS A 41 -4.54 -1.26 -14.40
C LYS A 41 -4.15 0.21 -14.51
N GLN A 42 -2.86 0.47 -14.36
CA GLN A 42 -2.23 1.77 -14.58
C GLN A 42 -1.05 1.60 -15.54
N ARG A 43 -1.07 2.30 -16.67
CA ARG A 43 0.08 2.31 -17.58
C ARG A 43 1.15 3.27 -17.08
N MET A 44 2.41 2.93 -17.26
CA MET A 44 3.53 3.81 -16.95
C MET A 44 3.44 5.12 -17.75
N PRO A 45 3.95 6.24 -17.20
CA PRO A 45 4.01 7.49 -17.95
C PRO A 45 4.87 7.33 -19.20
N PHE A 46 4.41 7.87 -20.32
CA PHE A 46 5.15 7.90 -21.59
C PHE A 46 6.08 9.12 -21.69
N ARG A 47 6.00 10.03 -20.72
CA ARG A 47 6.81 11.25 -20.62
C ARG A 47 7.71 11.18 -19.40
N THR A 48 8.94 11.65 -19.58
CA THR A 48 9.95 11.75 -18.53
C THR A 48 10.64 13.09 -18.59
N ILE A 49 11.29 13.46 -17.49
CA ILE A 49 12.11 14.66 -17.43
C ILE A 49 13.53 14.36 -17.90
N SER A 50 14.20 15.34 -18.50
CA SER A 50 15.59 15.21 -18.95
C SER A 50 16.55 15.08 -17.76
N ALA A 51 17.69 14.40 -17.98
CA ALA A 51 18.76 14.34 -16.99
C ALA A 51 19.21 15.76 -16.59
N GLY A 52 19.53 15.93 -15.31
CA GLY A 52 19.96 17.22 -14.75
C GLY A 52 18.85 18.23 -14.46
N VAL A 53 17.60 17.99 -14.88
CA VAL A 53 16.45 18.83 -14.50
C VAL A 53 16.07 18.54 -13.04
N THR A 54 16.12 19.55 -12.19
CA THR A 54 15.65 19.44 -10.80
C THR A 54 14.11 19.43 -10.77
N ALA A 55 13.54 18.45 -10.10
CA ALA A 55 12.11 18.32 -9.86
C ALA A 55 11.83 18.17 -8.35
N GLN A 56 10.58 18.35 -7.96
CA GLN A 56 10.13 18.10 -6.59
C GLN A 56 9.32 16.81 -6.51
N VAL A 57 9.50 16.06 -5.44
CA VAL A 57 8.67 14.91 -5.09
C VAL A 57 8.02 15.16 -3.74
N ILE A 58 6.74 14.83 -3.63
CA ILE A 58 5.95 14.95 -2.41
C ILE A 58 5.31 13.60 -2.12
N SER A 59 5.24 13.25 -0.83
CA SER A 59 4.42 12.16 -0.34
C SER A 59 3.36 12.69 0.62
N ILE A 60 2.11 12.36 0.35
CA ILE A 60 0.97 12.69 1.20
C ILE A 60 0.42 11.36 1.71
N GLY A 61 0.83 11.00 2.93
CA GLY A 61 0.39 9.79 3.63
C GLY A 61 -0.90 10.00 4.42
N GLY A 62 -1.19 9.12 5.37
CA GLY A 62 -2.31 9.32 6.31
C GLY A 62 -2.03 10.37 7.40
N SER A 63 -0.80 10.43 7.91
CA SER A 63 -0.45 11.35 9.01
C SER A 63 0.78 12.21 8.73
N LEU A 64 1.50 11.91 7.66
CA LEU A 64 2.77 12.55 7.33
C LEU A 64 2.74 13.16 5.92
N PHE A 65 3.28 14.36 5.83
CA PHE A 65 3.63 15.01 4.58
C PHE A 65 5.16 15.01 4.46
N LYS A 66 5.69 14.47 3.36
CA LYS A 66 7.12 14.46 3.06
C LYS A 66 7.38 15.17 1.74
N THR A 67 8.50 15.85 1.63
CA THR A 67 8.94 16.47 0.38
C THR A 67 10.45 16.36 0.22
N ALA A 68 10.89 16.27 -1.02
CA ALA A 68 12.29 16.33 -1.39
C ALA A 68 12.46 16.93 -2.78
N LEU A 69 13.68 17.37 -3.07
CA LEU A 69 14.12 17.63 -4.44
C LEU A 69 14.76 16.37 -5.01
N ILE A 70 14.52 16.13 -6.29
CA ILE A 70 15.21 15.11 -7.07
C ILE A 70 15.96 15.75 -8.22
N LYS A 71 17.10 15.16 -8.56
CA LYS A 71 17.81 15.45 -9.81
C LYS A 71 18.19 14.12 -10.45
N PRO A 72 17.56 13.74 -11.58
CA PRO A 72 17.93 12.53 -12.29
C PRO A 72 19.35 12.63 -12.83
N SER A 73 20.14 11.57 -12.63
CA SER A 73 21.45 11.39 -13.27
C SER A 73 21.31 10.56 -14.56
N ASN A 74 22.38 10.53 -15.37
CA ASN A 74 22.42 9.76 -16.61
C ASN A 74 22.15 8.25 -16.42
N ASN A 75 22.40 7.73 -15.22
CA ASN A 75 22.17 6.32 -14.87
C ASN A 75 20.80 6.08 -14.21
N LYS A 76 19.84 7.00 -14.37
CA LYS A 76 18.46 6.89 -13.85
C LYS A 76 18.34 6.80 -12.32
N LEU A 77 19.45 6.87 -11.60
CA LEU A 77 19.52 7.13 -10.18
C LEU A 77 19.31 8.63 -9.95
N PHE A 78 18.55 8.98 -8.92
CA PHE A 78 18.37 10.38 -8.52
C PHE A 78 18.87 10.59 -7.10
N VAL A 79 19.45 11.77 -6.86
CA VAL A 79 19.81 12.20 -5.51
C VAL A 79 18.61 12.91 -4.91
N LEU A 80 18.14 12.38 -3.78
CA LEU A 80 17.19 13.09 -2.93
C LEU A 80 17.94 14.12 -2.10
N SER A 81 17.51 15.37 -2.16
CA SER A 81 18.02 16.45 -1.32
C SER A 81 16.89 17.24 -0.70
N ASN A 82 17.21 18.04 0.32
CA ASN A 82 16.27 18.90 1.03
C ASN A 82 15.04 18.14 1.55
N ASN A 83 15.26 16.94 2.09
CA ASN A 83 14.20 16.11 2.67
C ASN A 83 13.57 16.84 3.86
N LYS A 84 12.26 17.01 3.82
CA LYS A 84 11.47 17.53 4.94
C LYS A 84 10.33 16.56 5.22
N THR A 85 10.06 16.35 6.49
CA THR A 85 8.89 15.60 6.97
C THR A 85 8.16 16.48 7.98
N LYS A 86 6.84 16.55 7.86
CA LYS A 86 5.97 17.23 8.82
C LYS A 86 4.67 16.46 9.01
N ALA A 87 3.96 16.76 10.09
CA ALA A 87 2.61 16.26 10.28
C ALA A 87 1.71 16.74 9.14
N LEU A 88 0.86 15.85 8.62
CA LEU A 88 -0.13 16.20 7.63
C LEU A 88 -1.31 16.89 8.33
N PRO A 89 -1.63 18.15 7.99
CA PRO A 89 -2.86 18.75 8.50
C PRO A 89 -4.08 18.01 7.95
N ARG A 90 -5.20 18.14 8.66
CA ARG A 90 -6.49 17.62 8.19
C ARG A 90 -6.80 18.18 6.80
N LEU A 91 -7.07 17.30 5.84
CA LEU A 91 -7.37 17.70 4.46
C LEU A 91 -8.88 17.66 4.26
N GLU A 92 -9.54 18.78 4.54
CA GLU A 92 -11.01 18.88 4.45
C GLU A 92 -11.48 19.17 3.02
N SER A 93 -10.65 19.78 2.19
CA SER A 93 -10.99 20.17 0.81
C SER A 93 -9.77 20.25 -0.09
N TYR A 94 -10.01 20.35 -1.41
CA TYR A 94 -9.00 20.68 -2.40
C TYR A 94 -8.23 21.95 -2.04
N ALA A 95 -8.92 22.99 -1.57
CA ALA A 95 -8.30 24.27 -1.25
C ALA A 95 -7.21 24.13 -0.17
N VAL A 96 -7.44 23.28 0.84
CA VAL A 96 -6.46 22.99 1.89
C VAL A 96 -5.28 22.21 1.32
N LEU A 97 -5.53 21.18 0.51
CA LEU A 97 -4.49 20.41 -0.16
C LEU A 97 -3.61 21.29 -1.06
N ALA A 98 -4.23 22.11 -1.92
CA ALA A 98 -3.54 23.00 -2.84
C ALA A 98 -2.74 24.06 -2.07
N LYS A 99 -3.28 24.62 -0.99
CA LYS A 99 -2.54 25.56 -0.11
C LYS A 99 -1.30 24.90 0.48
N LEU A 100 -1.45 23.72 1.08
CA LEU A 100 -0.35 22.96 1.67
C LEU A 100 0.77 22.70 0.65
N ILE A 101 0.41 22.24 -0.56
CA ILE A 101 1.40 21.97 -1.61
C ILE A 101 2.08 23.28 -2.03
N LYS A 102 1.33 24.37 -2.25
CA LYS A 102 1.89 25.67 -2.67
C LYS A 102 2.88 26.24 -1.65
N GLU A 103 2.60 26.11 -0.36
CA GLU A 103 3.49 26.58 0.72
C GLU A 103 4.81 25.80 0.78
N GLU A 104 4.81 24.54 0.33
CA GLU A 104 5.98 23.66 0.30
C GLU A 104 6.66 23.57 -1.06
N LEU A 105 6.18 24.31 -2.08
CA LEU A 105 6.78 24.29 -3.41
C LEU A 105 8.16 24.93 -3.40
N PHE A 106 9.17 24.19 -3.85
CA PHE A 106 10.50 24.76 -4.03
C PHE A 106 10.50 25.80 -5.16
N PRO A 107 11.20 26.94 -4.98
CA PRO A 107 11.39 27.93 -6.05
C PRO A 107 12.06 27.31 -7.28
N GLY A 108 11.62 27.72 -8.47
CA GLY A 108 12.27 27.35 -9.73
C GLY A 108 11.96 25.94 -10.28
N ILE A 109 11.32 25.05 -9.51
CA ILE A 109 10.93 23.74 -10.05
C ILE A 109 9.84 23.88 -11.12
N THR A 110 9.94 23.03 -12.15
CA THR A 110 9.00 22.96 -13.29
C THR A 110 8.26 21.61 -13.36
N TYR A 111 8.64 20.64 -12.52
CA TYR A 111 8.02 19.33 -12.41
C TYR A 111 7.79 18.96 -10.95
N LEU A 112 6.60 18.44 -10.67
CA LEU A 112 6.19 17.92 -9.36
C LEU A 112 5.63 16.51 -9.52
N ALA A 113 6.11 15.56 -8.74
CA ALA A 113 5.51 14.24 -8.62
C ALA A 113 4.98 13.99 -7.22
N ILE A 114 3.79 13.39 -7.15
CA ILE A 114 3.06 13.21 -5.91
C ILE A 114 2.79 11.72 -5.71
N ASN A 115 3.31 11.18 -4.61
CA ASN A 115 2.82 9.97 -3.99
C ASN A 115 1.59 10.31 -3.12
N PHE A 116 0.45 9.68 -3.39
CA PHE A 116 -0.82 10.01 -2.73
C PHE A 116 -1.47 8.76 -2.13
N ALA A 117 -1.45 8.65 -0.81
CA ALA A 117 -1.94 7.48 -0.08
C ALA A 117 -3.47 7.49 0.11
N TYR A 118 -4.21 7.75 -0.97
CA TYR A 118 -5.67 7.70 -1.02
C TYR A 118 -6.14 6.90 -2.24
N PRO A 119 -7.36 6.36 -2.23
CA PRO A 119 -7.91 5.64 -3.37
C PRO A 119 -8.02 6.51 -4.62
N LEU A 120 -7.27 6.16 -5.66
CA LEU A 120 -7.24 6.87 -6.93
C LEU A 120 -7.69 5.98 -8.08
N LYS A 121 -8.59 6.51 -8.91
CA LYS A 121 -8.81 5.98 -10.25
C LYS A 121 -7.74 6.57 -11.17
N PRO A 122 -6.83 5.75 -11.70
CA PRO A 122 -5.77 6.25 -12.56
C PRO A 122 -6.31 6.76 -13.89
N ILE A 123 -5.74 7.85 -14.38
CA ILE A 123 -5.95 8.37 -15.74
C ILE A 123 -4.61 8.84 -16.32
N THR A 124 -4.53 9.00 -17.64
CA THR A 124 -3.35 9.54 -18.30
C THR A 124 -3.70 10.82 -19.03
N ARG A 125 -2.85 11.84 -18.91
CA ARG A 125 -3.03 13.14 -19.55
C ARG A 125 -1.74 13.58 -20.23
N GLN A 126 -1.77 13.68 -21.56
CA GLN A 126 -0.62 14.10 -22.36
C GLN A 126 0.67 13.29 -22.07
N GLY A 127 0.52 12.00 -21.74
CA GLY A 127 1.61 11.10 -21.39
C GLY A 127 2.09 11.15 -19.93
N TRP A 128 1.47 11.97 -19.08
CA TRP A 128 1.70 12.01 -17.64
C TRP A 128 0.60 11.28 -16.88
N LEU A 129 0.93 10.75 -15.69
CA LEU A 129 -0.06 10.13 -14.84
C LEU A 129 -0.83 11.16 -14.03
N ASP A 130 -2.14 10.97 -13.96
CA ASP A 130 -3.04 11.75 -13.14
C ASP A 130 -4.00 10.79 -12.42
N GLY A 131 -4.69 11.29 -11.41
CA GLY A 131 -5.54 10.48 -10.54
C GLY A 131 -6.83 11.22 -10.26
N LYS A 132 -7.94 10.50 -10.37
CA LYS A 132 -9.23 10.93 -9.86
C LYS A 132 -9.45 10.35 -8.48
N LEU A 133 -9.76 11.18 -7.49
CA LEU A 133 -10.08 10.68 -6.16
C LEU A 133 -11.35 9.83 -6.23
N ILE A 134 -11.32 8.63 -5.64
CA ILE A 134 -12.51 7.77 -5.53
C ILE A 134 -13.29 8.15 -4.27
N SER A 135 -12.60 8.30 -3.15
CA SER A 135 -13.18 8.67 -1.86
C SER A 135 -12.13 9.28 -0.95
N GLY A 136 -12.55 10.19 -0.06
CA GLY A 136 -11.76 10.57 1.10
C GLY A 136 -11.87 9.58 2.26
N SER A 137 -11.42 10.01 3.43
CA SER A 137 -11.54 9.32 4.70
C SER A 137 -12.21 10.24 5.75
N LYS A 138 -12.54 9.71 6.92
CA LYS A 138 -13.07 10.54 8.03
C LYS A 138 -12.10 11.63 8.47
N GLU A 139 -10.81 11.31 8.43
CA GLU A 139 -9.73 12.23 8.77
C GLU A 139 -9.51 13.22 7.62
N HIS A 140 -9.63 12.80 6.36
CA HIS A 140 -9.37 13.62 5.18
C HIS A 140 -10.53 13.54 4.18
N GLN A 141 -11.52 14.43 4.32
CA GLN A 141 -12.78 14.37 3.57
C GLN A 141 -12.58 14.53 2.06
N LEU A 142 -11.98 15.62 1.61
CA LEU A 142 -11.68 15.87 0.19
C LEU A 142 -12.87 15.61 -0.76
N ASP A 143 -14.11 15.81 -0.30
CA ASP A 143 -15.31 15.45 -1.06
C ASP A 143 -15.40 16.25 -2.37
N ASP A 144 -14.87 17.47 -2.39
CA ASP A 144 -14.77 18.35 -3.56
C ASP A 144 -13.74 17.89 -4.60
N LEU A 145 -12.91 16.90 -4.29
CA LEU A 145 -11.97 16.26 -5.22
C LEU A 145 -12.48 14.97 -5.84
N ILE A 146 -13.61 14.43 -5.38
CA ILE A 146 -14.14 13.17 -5.91
C ILE A 146 -14.35 13.29 -7.42
N ASP A 147 -13.84 12.31 -8.16
CA ASP A 147 -13.83 12.23 -9.61
C ASP A 147 -13.07 13.36 -10.37
N GLN A 148 -12.34 14.23 -9.65
CA GLN A 148 -11.57 15.31 -10.25
C GLN A 148 -10.12 14.91 -10.57
N PRO A 149 -9.56 15.33 -11.73
CA PRO A 149 -8.15 15.09 -12.07
C PRO A 149 -7.22 15.98 -11.23
N ILE A 150 -6.68 15.43 -10.14
CA ILE A 150 -5.96 16.20 -9.11
C ILE A 150 -4.75 16.94 -9.68
N ALA A 151 -3.92 16.26 -10.50
CA ALA A 151 -2.73 16.90 -11.05
C ALA A 151 -3.11 18.05 -11.99
N LYS A 152 -4.12 17.87 -12.85
CA LYS A 152 -4.64 18.94 -13.70
C LYS A 152 -5.14 20.15 -12.89
N LEU A 153 -5.84 19.92 -11.77
CA LEU A 153 -6.31 21.01 -10.90
C LEU A 153 -5.14 21.80 -10.32
N LEU A 154 -4.13 21.10 -9.79
CA LEU A 154 -2.93 21.73 -9.25
C LEU A 154 -2.17 22.54 -10.31
N GLU A 155 -2.04 22.03 -11.53
CA GLU A 155 -1.41 22.77 -12.64
C GLU A 155 -2.12 24.09 -12.96
N ILE A 156 -3.47 24.06 -13.00
CA ILE A 156 -4.29 25.25 -13.22
C ILE A 156 -4.08 26.24 -12.08
N ASP A 157 -4.05 25.77 -10.84
CA ASP A 157 -3.86 26.62 -9.67
C ASP A 157 -2.47 27.23 -9.59
N PHE A 158 -1.42 26.49 -9.94
CA PHE A 158 -0.06 27.03 -10.00
C PHE A 158 0.07 28.11 -11.08
N GLN A 159 -0.57 27.92 -12.23
CA GLN A 159 -0.59 28.95 -13.27
C GLN A 159 -1.37 30.19 -12.84
N LYS A 160 -2.56 30.02 -12.25
CA LYS A 160 -3.43 31.14 -11.85
C LYS A 160 -2.90 31.92 -10.65
N ASN A 161 -2.44 31.23 -9.62
CA ASN A 161 -2.10 31.86 -8.34
C ASN A 161 -0.62 32.19 -8.19
N LEU A 162 0.27 31.48 -8.91
CA LEU A 162 1.72 31.67 -8.80
C LEU A 162 2.35 32.15 -10.11
N GLY A 163 1.62 32.17 -11.23
CA GLY A 163 2.19 32.44 -12.56
C GLY A 163 3.19 31.39 -13.03
N ARG A 164 3.22 30.19 -12.40
CA ARG A 164 4.22 29.15 -12.66
C ARG A 164 3.62 28.00 -13.47
N LYS A 165 4.26 27.67 -14.59
CA LYS A 165 3.98 26.46 -15.37
C LYS A 165 4.73 25.28 -14.77
N ILE A 166 4.09 24.57 -13.85
CA ILE A 166 4.63 23.34 -13.25
C ILE A 166 3.82 22.17 -13.81
N ARG A 167 4.50 21.14 -14.31
CA ARG A 167 3.89 19.88 -14.74
C ARG A 167 3.73 18.96 -13.53
N VAL A 168 2.54 18.43 -13.31
CA VAL A 168 2.24 17.57 -12.15
C VAL A 168 1.93 16.15 -12.61
N THR A 169 2.50 15.17 -11.92
CA THR A 169 2.15 13.75 -12.04
C THR A 169 1.83 13.17 -10.67
N ILE A 170 0.88 12.25 -10.59
CA ILE A 170 0.40 11.68 -9.31
C ILE A 170 0.08 10.20 -9.46
N ALA A 171 0.37 9.41 -8.42
CA ALA A 171 -0.01 8.01 -8.34
C ALA A 171 -0.33 7.61 -6.89
N ASN A 172 -1.01 6.47 -6.76
CA ASN A 172 -1.33 5.86 -5.48
C ASN A 172 -0.08 5.32 -4.77
N ASP A 173 -0.11 5.27 -3.44
CA ASP A 173 0.99 4.84 -2.57
C ASP A 173 1.56 3.46 -2.89
N THR A 174 0.71 2.46 -3.13
CA THR A 174 1.19 1.12 -3.48
C THR A 174 1.87 1.09 -4.86
N ILE A 175 1.45 1.97 -5.78
CA ILE A 175 2.12 2.14 -7.09
C ILE A 175 3.51 2.76 -6.89
N CYS A 176 3.62 3.83 -6.10
CA CYS A 176 4.92 4.43 -5.81
C CYS A 176 5.84 3.46 -5.07
N LEU A 177 5.33 2.69 -4.10
CA LEU A 177 6.10 1.63 -3.44
C LEU A 177 6.68 0.64 -4.45
N LEU A 178 5.87 0.17 -5.41
CA LEU A 178 6.34 -0.72 -6.48
C LEU A 178 7.44 -0.09 -7.32
N LEU A 179 7.24 1.16 -7.74
CA LEU A 179 8.20 1.90 -8.55
C LEU A 179 9.53 2.12 -7.83
N SER A 180 9.53 2.27 -6.51
CA SER A 180 10.76 2.41 -5.74
C SER A 180 11.68 1.18 -5.88
N GLY A 181 11.10 0.01 -6.16
CA GLY A 181 11.79 -1.26 -6.41
C GLY A 181 12.56 -1.34 -7.72
N LEU A 182 12.35 -0.42 -8.68
CA LEU A 182 13.00 -0.47 -9.99
C LEU A 182 14.54 -0.38 -9.92
N SER A 183 15.08 0.12 -8.81
CA SER A 183 16.53 0.10 -8.54
C SER A 183 17.07 -1.24 -8.03
N LYS A 184 16.20 -2.21 -7.73
CA LYS A 184 16.54 -3.45 -7.01
C LYS A 184 16.42 -4.70 -7.86
N ALA A 185 15.45 -4.75 -8.76
CA ALA A 185 15.24 -5.87 -9.66
C ALA A 185 14.45 -5.41 -10.91
N PRO A 186 14.51 -6.19 -12.01
CA PRO A 186 13.70 -5.93 -13.19
C PRO A 186 12.21 -5.81 -12.86
N SER A 187 11.52 -4.90 -13.55
CA SER A 187 10.10 -4.56 -13.32
C SER A 187 9.19 -5.77 -13.07
N LEU A 188 9.26 -6.80 -13.93
CA LEU A 188 8.40 -7.99 -13.84
C LEU A 188 8.59 -8.82 -12.56
N GLN A 189 9.77 -8.76 -11.94
CA GLN A 189 10.09 -9.45 -10.69
C GLN A 189 9.53 -8.73 -9.46
N LEU A 190 9.11 -7.47 -9.60
CA LEU A 190 8.69 -6.66 -8.46
C LEU A 190 7.22 -6.92 -8.11
N ILE A 191 6.99 -7.06 -6.81
CA ILE A 191 5.68 -7.02 -6.16
C ILE A 191 5.80 -6.00 -5.02
N ALA A 192 4.84 -5.09 -4.87
CA ALA A 192 4.75 -4.18 -3.74
C ALA A 192 3.68 -4.68 -2.78
N GLY A 193 3.96 -4.60 -1.48
CA GLY A 193 3.00 -4.94 -0.43
C GLY A 193 3.00 -3.91 0.68
N VAL A 194 1.81 -3.45 1.05
CA VAL A 194 1.57 -2.61 2.22
C VAL A 194 0.83 -3.45 3.24
N ILE A 195 1.44 -3.70 4.40
CA ILE A 195 0.81 -4.38 5.54
C ILE A 195 1.09 -3.55 6.79
N GLY A 196 0.17 -2.61 7.06
CA GLY A 196 0.28 -1.64 8.15
C GLY A 196 -1.12 -1.37 8.71
N THR A 197 -1.55 -0.12 8.69
CA THR A 197 -2.94 0.26 9.02
C THR A 197 -3.94 -0.40 8.08
N GLY A 198 -3.59 -0.55 6.79
CA GLY A 198 -4.36 -1.27 5.77
C GLY A 198 -3.57 -2.41 5.13
N LEU A 199 -4.18 -3.04 4.12
CA LEU A 199 -3.60 -4.13 3.34
C LEU A 199 -3.73 -3.85 1.84
N ASN A 200 -2.62 -3.87 1.11
CA ASN A 200 -2.69 -3.83 -0.35
C ASN A 200 -1.47 -4.48 -1.02
N PHE A 201 -1.65 -4.97 -2.25
CA PHE A 201 -0.58 -5.45 -3.11
C PHE A 201 -0.70 -4.88 -4.53
N ALA A 202 0.45 -4.62 -5.15
CA ALA A 202 0.54 -4.25 -6.55
C ALA A 202 1.71 -4.97 -7.23
N PHE A 203 1.65 -5.13 -8.55
CA PHE A 203 2.74 -5.72 -9.33
C PHE A 203 2.73 -5.25 -10.79
N PHE A 204 3.84 -5.44 -11.50
CA PHE A 204 3.90 -5.24 -12.95
C PHE A 204 3.26 -6.42 -13.67
N LEU A 205 2.16 -6.19 -14.40
CA LEU A 205 1.55 -7.21 -15.26
C LEU A 205 2.42 -7.48 -16.49
N ASP A 206 2.96 -6.40 -17.04
CA ASP A 206 3.95 -6.37 -18.10
C ASP A 206 4.91 -5.18 -17.84
N ARG A 207 5.86 -4.92 -18.75
CA ARG A 207 6.86 -3.86 -18.57
C ARG A 207 6.27 -2.44 -18.51
N GLU A 208 5.06 -2.25 -19.02
CA GLU A 208 4.41 -0.94 -19.11
C GLU A 208 3.17 -0.81 -18.23
N THR A 209 2.63 -1.93 -17.72
CA THR A 209 1.35 -1.95 -17.01
C THR A 209 1.55 -2.43 -15.58
N ILE A 210 1.22 -1.57 -14.63
CA ILE A 210 1.11 -1.90 -13.22
C ILE A 210 -0.35 -2.26 -12.91
N VAL A 211 -0.52 -3.23 -12.03
CA VAL A 211 -1.81 -3.60 -11.46
C VAL A 211 -1.77 -3.32 -9.97
N ASN A 212 -2.68 -2.47 -9.50
CA ASN A 212 -3.04 -2.39 -8.09
C ASN A 212 -4.22 -3.34 -7.84
N LEU A 213 -4.04 -4.31 -6.93
CA LEU A 213 -5.07 -5.31 -6.67
C LEU A 213 -6.19 -4.79 -5.78
N GLU A 214 -5.97 -3.74 -5.00
CA GLU A 214 -6.85 -3.35 -3.87
C GLU A 214 -7.19 -4.59 -3.03
N SER A 215 -6.14 -5.33 -2.64
CA SER A 215 -6.23 -6.72 -2.16
C SER A 215 -6.96 -6.88 -0.82
N ALA A 216 -7.19 -5.77 -0.12
CA ALA A 216 -8.13 -5.65 1.00
C ALA A 216 -9.55 -6.15 0.68
N ASN A 217 -9.98 -6.05 -0.58
CA ASN A 217 -11.35 -6.40 -1.02
C ASN A 217 -11.57 -7.90 -1.23
N PHE A 218 -10.52 -8.71 -1.19
CA PHE A 218 -10.65 -10.15 -1.35
C PHE A 218 -11.66 -10.74 -0.35
N ASN A 219 -12.58 -11.59 -0.81
CA ASN A 219 -13.68 -12.08 0.01
C ASN A 219 -13.95 -13.59 -0.11
N ARG A 220 -13.05 -14.36 -0.75
CA ARG A 220 -13.20 -15.82 -0.92
C ARG A 220 -12.59 -16.60 0.23
N PHE A 221 -13.01 -16.24 1.44
CA PHE A 221 -12.64 -16.89 2.69
C PHE A 221 -13.79 -16.80 3.69
N SER A 222 -13.73 -17.58 4.77
CA SER A 222 -14.69 -17.49 5.87
C SER A 222 -14.10 -16.67 7.01
N PRO A 223 -14.64 -15.49 7.34
CA PRO A 223 -14.17 -14.68 8.47
C PRO A 223 -14.23 -15.45 9.80
N THR A 224 -13.52 -14.92 10.79
CA THR A 224 -13.66 -15.38 12.18
C THR A 224 -14.90 -14.78 12.83
N PRO A 225 -15.47 -15.41 13.87
CA PRO A 225 -16.57 -14.81 14.62
C PRO A 225 -16.27 -13.40 15.15
N THR A 226 -14.99 -13.12 15.47
CA THR A 226 -14.57 -11.77 15.88
C THR A 226 -14.45 -10.82 14.70
N GLY A 227 -14.02 -11.30 13.53
CA GLY A 227 -14.01 -10.52 12.30
C GLY A 227 -15.40 -10.07 11.88
N GLU A 228 -16.41 -10.94 12.03
CA GLU A 228 -17.82 -10.57 11.77
C GLU A 228 -18.29 -9.45 12.73
N LEU A 229 -17.90 -9.52 14.01
CA LEU A 229 -18.21 -8.47 14.98
C LEU A 229 -17.46 -7.16 14.68
N VAL A 230 -16.17 -7.23 14.35
CA VAL A 230 -15.38 -6.06 13.95
C VAL A 230 -15.99 -5.41 12.70
N ASP A 231 -16.37 -6.20 11.70
CA ASP A 231 -17.01 -5.73 10.48
C ASP A 231 -18.34 -5.02 10.78
N LYS A 232 -19.20 -5.65 11.59
CA LYS A 232 -20.51 -5.09 11.96
C LYS A 232 -20.42 -3.72 12.65
N HIS A 233 -19.39 -3.48 13.46
CA HIS A 233 -19.18 -2.21 14.16
C HIS A 233 -18.22 -1.26 13.45
N SER A 234 -17.70 -1.65 12.29
CA SER A 234 -16.80 -0.82 11.49
C SER A 234 -17.54 0.34 10.83
N GLN A 235 -16.78 1.27 10.26
CA GLN A 235 -17.32 2.42 9.55
C GLN A 235 -18.01 2.04 8.23
N SER A 236 -17.62 0.90 7.67
CA SER A 236 -18.11 0.39 6.38
C SER A 236 -18.39 -1.12 6.50
N PRO A 237 -19.49 -1.53 7.16
CA PRO A 237 -19.86 -2.93 7.29
C PRO A 237 -20.01 -3.62 5.92
N GLY A 238 -19.55 -4.87 5.81
CA GLY A 238 -19.56 -5.66 4.57
C GLY A 238 -18.47 -5.29 3.55
N GLN A 239 -17.66 -4.27 3.80
CA GLN A 239 -16.55 -3.83 2.93
C GLN A 239 -15.18 -4.24 3.49
N SER A 240 -14.23 -4.57 2.62
CA SER A 240 -12.83 -4.89 2.99
C SER A 240 -12.69 -5.92 4.12
N ILE A 241 -13.52 -6.96 4.10
CA ILE A 241 -13.63 -7.93 5.21
C ILE A 241 -12.29 -8.63 5.49
N PHE A 242 -11.50 -8.92 4.45
CA PHE A 242 -10.17 -9.52 4.62
C PHE A 242 -9.18 -8.57 5.28
N GLU A 243 -9.20 -7.28 4.93
CA GLU A 243 -8.39 -6.27 5.61
C GLU A 243 -8.69 -6.23 7.11
N LYS A 244 -9.96 -6.38 7.51
CA LYS A 244 -10.35 -6.35 8.92
C LYS A 244 -9.77 -7.51 9.74
N GLU A 245 -9.41 -8.62 9.10
CA GLU A 245 -8.75 -9.76 9.75
C GLU A 245 -7.22 -9.65 9.78
N VAL A 246 -6.64 -8.75 8.99
CA VAL A 246 -5.19 -8.69 8.76
C VAL A 246 -4.58 -7.39 9.24
N ALA A 247 -5.17 -6.25 8.92
CA ALA A 247 -4.53 -4.97 9.05
C ALA A 247 -4.54 -4.43 10.48
N GLY A 248 -3.51 -3.65 10.80
CA GLY A 248 -3.27 -3.08 12.12
C GLY A 248 -4.35 -2.10 12.60
N ALA A 249 -5.20 -1.57 11.71
CA ALA A 249 -6.37 -0.80 12.11
C ALA A 249 -7.41 -1.62 12.92
N TYR A 250 -7.34 -2.95 12.85
CA TYR A 250 -8.41 -3.82 13.36
C TYR A 250 -7.93 -4.88 14.37
N LEU A 251 -6.67 -5.32 14.32
CA LEU A 251 -6.21 -6.45 15.16
C LEU A 251 -6.43 -6.23 16.67
N TYR A 252 -6.17 -5.02 17.17
CA TYR A 252 -6.42 -4.69 18.57
C TYR A 252 -7.91 -4.76 18.96
N GLN A 253 -8.83 -4.55 18.01
CA GLN A 253 -10.26 -4.67 18.24
C GLN A 253 -10.68 -6.13 18.44
N HIS A 254 -10.10 -7.06 17.67
CA HIS A 254 -10.29 -8.49 17.92
C HIS A 254 -9.84 -8.87 19.33
N PHE A 255 -8.68 -8.36 19.75
CA PHE A 255 -8.17 -8.62 21.10
C PHE A 255 -9.11 -8.08 22.18
N ASN A 256 -9.55 -6.84 22.05
CA ASN A 256 -10.51 -6.21 22.97
C ASN A 256 -11.81 -7.00 23.06
N LEU A 257 -12.37 -7.46 21.94
CA LEU A 257 -13.60 -8.27 21.92
C LEU A 257 -13.43 -9.63 22.62
N ILE A 258 -12.28 -10.29 22.46
CA ILE A 258 -12.02 -11.62 23.06
C ILE A 258 -11.75 -11.50 24.57
N THR A 259 -11.03 -10.46 24.97
CA THR A 259 -10.46 -10.33 26.33
C THR A 259 -11.19 -9.32 27.21
N ASN A 260 -12.09 -8.52 26.64
CA ASN A 260 -12.72 -7.37 27.28
C ASN A 260 -11.71 -6.33 27.79
N GLN A 261 -10.61 -6.16 27.05
CA GLN A 261 -9.62 -5.09 27.24
C GLN A 261 -9.97 -3.87 26.39
N HIS A 262 -9.24 -2.77 26.59
CA HIS A 262 -9.49 -1.49 25.91
C HIS A 262 -8.20 -0.84 25.38
N ILE A 263 -7.30 -1.65 24.81
CA ILE A 263 -6.12 -1.11 24.12
C ILE A 263 -6.54 -0.32 22.88
N GLN A 264 -5.73 0.64 22.46
CA GLN A 264 -6.10 1.58 21.39
C GLN A 264 -5.40 1.30 20.07
N SER A 265 -4.40 0.42 20.07
CA SER A 265 -3.55 0.19 18.91
C SER A 265 -3.02 -1.24 18.80
N THR A 266 -2.67 -1.64 17.57
CA THR A 266 -1.98 -2.90 17.31
C THR A 266 -0.52 -2.88 17.77
N GLU A 267 0.06 -1.69 17.99
CA GLU A 267 1.36 -1.55 18.63
C GLU A 267 1.30 -2.01 20.10
N GLU A 268 0.28 -1.59 20.86
CA GLU A 268 0.02 -2.11 22.21
C GLU A 268 -0.23 -3.63 22.21
N LEU A 269 -0.98 -4.13 21.21
CA LEU A 269 -1.18 -5.57 21.04
C LEU A 269 0.15 -6.32 20.85
N SER A 270 1.06 -5.75 20.05
CA SER A 270 2.39 -6.33 19.81
C SER A 270 3.26 -6.32 21.08
N LYS A 271 3.18 -5.27 21.90
CA LYS A 271 3.84 -5.23 23.22
C LYS A 271 3.33 -6.35 24.13
N ILE A 272 2.01 -6.53 24.23
CA ILE A 272 1.39 -7.60 25.02
C ILE A 272 1.83 -9.00 24.54
N ALA A 273 2.00 -9.18 23.23
CA ALA A 273 2.48 -10.44 22.66
C ALA A 273 3.96 -10.73 23.00
N GLY A 274 4.78 -9.68 23.14
CA GLY A 274 6.17 -9.74 23.57
C GLY A 274 6.36 -9.99 25.06
N ASP A 275 5.36 -9.68 25.88
CA ASP A 275 5.40 -9.90 27.32
C ASP A 275 5.29 -11.39 27.70
N ASN A 276 5.42 -11.71 28.99
CA ASN A 276 5.25 -13.05 29.54
C ASN A 276 4.16 -13.10 30.61
N ALA A 277 2.96 -12.59 30.27
CA ALA A 277 1.79 -12.57 31.16
C ALA A 277 0.60 -13.35 30.56
N PRO A 278 0.62 -14.70 30.57
CA PRO A 278 -0.55 -15.49 30.19
C PRO A 278 -1.77 -15.19 31.08
N PRO A 279 -3.01 -15.28 30.55
CA PRO A 279 -3.38 -15.77 29.21
C PRO A 279 -3.38 -14.71 28.11
N LEU A 280 -3.29 -13.42 28.45
CA LEU A 280 -3.43 -12.31 27.50
C LEU A 280 -2.35 -12.35 26.41
N THR A 281 -1.10 -12.61 26.81
CA THR A 281 0.00 -12.81 25.87
C THR A 281 -0.32 -13.88 24.81
N ASN A 282 -0.87 -15.04 25.20
CA ASN A 282 -1.18 -16.11 24.25
C ASN A 282 -2.27 -15.72 23.24
N ILE A 283 -3.27 -14.94 23.69
CA ILE A 283 -4.34 -14.46 22.81
C ILE A 283 -3.78 -13.42 21.82
N ALA A 284 -2.95 -12.49 22.29
CA ALA A 284 -2.29 -11.51 21.44
C ALA A 284 -1.42 -12.18 20.36
N ARG A 285 -0.59 -13.16 20.76
CA ARG A 285 0.24 -13.95 19.85
C ARG A 285 -0.59 -14.65 18.78
N GLN A 286 -1.71 -15.29 19.17
CA GLN A 286 -2.59 -15.97 18.22
C GLN A 286 -3.25 -15.02 17.21
N ILE A 287 -3.67 -13.82 17.63
CA ILE A 287 -4.27 -12.83 16.71
C ILE A 287 -3.23 -12.34 15.70
N ILE A 288 -2.01 -12.03 16.16
CA ILE A 288 -0.92 -11.58 15.29
C ILE A 288 -0.52 -12.68 14.31
N GLU A 289 -0.35 -13.91 14.80
CA GLU A 289 -0.06 -15.08 13.96
C GLU A 289 -1.16 -15.33 12.93
N ARG A 290 -2.44 -15.21 13.31
CA ARG A 290 -3.58 -15.35 12.40
C ARG A 290 -3.50 -14.35 11.25
N SER A 291 -3.29 -13.07 11.58
CA SER A 291 -3.13 -12.01 10.60
C SER A 291 -1.98 -12.32 9.63
N ALA A 292 -0.81 -12.69 10.17
CA ALA A 292 0.34 -13.05 9.35
C ALA A 292 0.06 -14.27 8.44
N SER A 293 -0.65 -15.29 8.93
CA SER A 293 -1.00 -16.47 8.14
C SER A 293 -1.91 -16.14 6.93
N LEU A 294 -2.84 -15.20 7.10
CA LEU A 294 -3.72 -14.71 6.04
C LEU A 294 -2.96 -13.84 5.04
N ALA A 295 -2.12 -12.91 5.51
CA ALA A 295 -1.24 -12.13 4.65
C ALA A 295 -0.29 -13.03 3.83
N ALA A 296 0.27 -14.07 4.45
CA ALA A 296 1.08 -15.08 3.77
C ALA A 296 0.32 -15.81 2.66
N CYS A 297 -1.00 -16.02 2.79
CA CYS A 297 -1.81 -16.60 1.72
C CYS A 297 -1.79 -15.76 0.44
N GLN A 298 -1.89 -14.42 0.57
CA GLN A 298 -1.82 -13.50 -0.57
C GLN A 298 -0.41 -13.46 -1.17
N MET A 299 0.63 -13.38 -0.33
CA MET A 299 2.03 -13.38 -0.79
C MET A 299 2.39 -14.68 -1.52
N ALA A 300 2.04 -15.84 -0.97
CA ALA A 300 2.29 -17.14 -1.60
C ALA A 300 1.55 -17.27 -2.94
N ALA A 301 0.32 -16.78 -3.02
CA ALA A 301 -0.45 -16.78 -4.27
C ALA A 301 0.14 -15.85 -5.33
N LEU A 302 0.68 -14.70 -4.93
CA LEU A 302 1.38 -13.76 -5.83
C LEU A 302 2.68 -14.35 -6.36
N SER A 303 3.49 -14.98 -5.50
CA SER A 303 4.70 -15.70 -5.93
C SER A 303 4.35 -16.77 -6.96
N ARG A 304 3.34 -17.60 -6.68
CA ARG A 304 2.85 -18.62 -7.61
C ARG A 304 2.36 -18.02 -8.93
N PHE A 305 1.63 -16.90 -8.88
CA PHE A 305 1.18 -16.20 -10.08
C PHE A 305 2.35 -15.73 -10.95
N LYS A 306 3.40 -15.17 -10.34
CA LYS A 306 4.62 -14.77 -11.05
C LYS A 306 5.40 -15.95 -11.62
N GLU A 307 5.54 -17.04 -10.87
CA GLU A 307 6.18 -18.27 -11.34
C GLU A 307 5.48 -18.84 -12.59
N GLN A 308 4.14 -18.82 -12.62
CA GLN A 308 3.34 -19.26 -13.77
C GLN A 308 3.53 -18.36 -15.01
N GLN A 309 3.95 -17.11 -14.81
CA GLN A 309 4.35 -16.20 -15.88
C GLN A 309 5.82 -16.39 -16.31
N GLY A 310 6.53 -17.38 -15.77
CA GLY A 310 7.96 -17.60 -16.02
C GLY A 310 8.87 -16.64 -15.25
N VAL A 311 8.34 -15.88 -14.29
CA VAL A 311 9.11 -14.96 -13.45
C VAL A 311 9.53 -15.69 -12.17
N VAL A 312 10.82 -15.97 -12.03
CA VAL A 312 11.41 -16.56 -10.83
C VAL A 312 12.05 -15.49 -9.94
N ASN A 313 12.22 -15.78 -8.65
CA ASN A 313 12.87 -14.90 -7.67
C ASN A 313 12.22 -13.51 -7.54
N SER A 314 10.88 -13.46 -7.46
CA SER A 314 10.16 -12.20 -7.24
C SER A 314 10.63 -11.50 -5.95
N LYS A 315 10.73 -10.18 -6.02
CA LYS A 315 11.10 -9.29 -4.91
C LYS A 315 9.86 -8.57 -4.39
N PHE A 316 9.54 -8.79 -3.13
CA PHE A 316 8.50 -8.09 -2.40
C PHE A 316 9.09 -6.81 -1.79
N ILE A 317 8.73 -5.66 -2.37
CA ILE A 317 9.02 -4.35 -1.81
C ILE A 317 7.94 -4.06 -0.76
N MET A 318 8.31 -4.10 0.52
CA MET A 318 7.34 -4.10 1.62
C MET A 318 7.37 -2.79 2.42
N GLU A 319 6.18 -2.28 2.74
CA GLU A 319 5.98 -1.21 3.73
C GLU A 319 4.87 -1.58 4.73
N GLY A 320 4.82 -0.81 5.83
CA GLY A 320 3.83 -0.95 6.88
C GLY A 320 4.42 -1.46 8.20
N ASN A 321 4.10 -0.77 9.29
CA ASN A 321 4.69 -1.04 10.60
C ASN A 321 4.31 -2.42 11.12
N LEU A 322 3.10 -2.94 10.81
CA LEU A 322 2.71 -4.28 11.21
C LEU A 322 3.65 -5.35 10.62
N PHE A 323 4.01 -5.21 9.33
CA PHE A 323 4.92 -6.14 8.68
C PHE A 323 6.31 -6.18 9.31
N TRP A 324 6.88 -5.00 9.56
CA TRP A 324 8.28 -4.84 9.95
C TRP A 324 8.50 -4.89 11.47
N GLU A 325 7.54 -4.39 12.25
CA GLU A 325 7.70 -4.16 13.70
C GLU A 325 6.69 -4.98 14.53
N GLY A 326 5.69 -5.59 13.90
CA GLY A 326 4.74 -6.47 14.57
C GLY A 326 5.44 -7.68 15.20
N TRP A 327 4.99 -8.07 16.39
CA TRP A 327 5.62 -9.16 17.16
C TRP A 327 5.72 -10.45 16.34
N GLU A 328 6.94 -10.90 16.04
CA GLU A 328 7.25 -12.09 15.22
C GLU A 328 6.58 -12.11 13.83
N TYR A 329 6.02 -10.99 13.35
CA TYR A 329 5.10 -10.98 12.21
C TYR A 329 5.77 -11.50 10.93
N LEU A 330 6.95 -10.97 10.59
CA LEU A 330 7.73 -11.41 9.45
C LEU A 330 8.16 -12.89 9.55
N ASN A 331 8.44 -13.37 10.77
CA ASN A 331 8.79 -14.78 10.98
C ASN A 331 7.59 -15.69 10.72
N PHE A 332 6.39 -15.29 11.15
CA PHE A 332 5.15 -15.99 10.79
C PHE A 332 4.87 -15.94 9.29
N ILE A 333 5.05 -14.80 8.62
CA ILE A 333 4.91 -14.70 7.15
C ILE A 333 5.82 -15.73 6.46
N LYS A 334 7.11 -15.77 6.81
CA LYS A 334 8.06 -16.73 6.23
C LYS A 334 7.67 -18.17 6.54
N HIS A 335 7.24 -18.44 7.77
CA HIS A 335 6.76 -19.76 8.20
C HIS A 335 5.59 -20.24 7.33
N TYR A 336 4.53 -19.44 7.23
CA TYR A 336 3.32 -19.80 6.49
C TYR A 336 3.54 -19.82 4.98
N CYS A 337 4.34 -18.90 4.41
CA CYS A 337 4.75 -18.97 3.01
C CYS A 337 5.48 -20.30 2.70
N ARG A 338 6.38 -20.75 3.58
CA ARG A 338 7.02 -22.08 3.46
C ARG A 338 6.00 -23.21 3.55
N ALA A 339 5.08 -23.17 4.52
CA ALA A 339 4.03 -24.17 4.68
C ALA A 339 3.08 -24.25 3.47
N LEU A 340 2.84 -23.11 2.80
CA LEU A 340 2.07 -22.98 1.55
C LEU A 340 2.88 -23.33 0.29
N LYS A 341 4.08 -23.92 0.45
CA LYS A 341 4.99 -24.36 -0.62
C LYS A 341 5.46 -23.20 -1.52
N GLN A 342 5.63 -22.02 -0.93
CA GLN A 342 6.09 -20.79 -1.58
C GLN A 342 7.06 -20.06 -0.64
N PRO A 343 8.21 -20.67 -0.28
CA PRO A 343 9.14 -20.07 0.68
C PRO A 343 9.67 -18.73 0.17
N LEU A 344 9.81 -17.77 1.07
CA LEU A 344 10.43 -16.47 0.79
C LEU A 344 11.83 -16.44 1.40
N ALA A 345 12.85 -16.23 0.57
CA ALA A 345 14.21 -15.96 1.03
C ALA A 345 14.33 -14.52 1.56
N ASP A 346 15.35 -14.27 2.39
CA ASP A 346 15.56 -12.95 3.01
C ASP A 346 15.82 -11.87 1.96
N ASP A 347 16.53 -12.19 0.89
CA ASP A 347 16.82 -11.28 -0.21
C ASP A 347 15.59 -11.01 -1.10
N GLN A 348 14.50 -11.75 -0.93
CA GLN A 348 13.23 -11.51 -1.63
C GLN A 348 12.35 -10.49 -0.90
N ILE A 349 12.66 -10.14 0.35
CA ILE A 349 11.86 -9.20 1.14
C ILE A 349 12.69 -7.92 1.29
N VAL A 350 12.28 -6.88 0.58
CA VAL A 350 13.09 -5.69 0.36
C VAL A 350 12.47 -4.49 1.05
N TYR A 351 13.24 -3.88 1.93
CA TYR A 351 12.95 -2.56 2.49
C TYR A 351 13.64 -1.46 1.66
N ILE A 352 12.92 -0.37 1.41
CA ILE A 352 13.46 0.81 0.71
C ILE A 352 13.19 2.05 1.57
N ALA A 353 14.27 2.65 2.07
CA ALA A 353 14.17 3.91 2.80
C ALA A 353 13.57 5.01 1.90
N ASN A 354 12.58 5.74 2.41
CA ASN A 354 11.85 6.77 1.66
C ASN A 354 11.25 6.23 0.34
N SER A 355 10.70 5.01 0.38
CA SER A 355 10.07 4.36 -0.78
C SER A 355 9.01 5.26 -1.44
N ASN A 356 8.21 5.98 -0.65
CA ASN A 356 7.21 6.95 -1.12
C ASN A 356 7.80 8.06 -2.00
N LEU A 357 8.86 8.75 -1.57
CA LEU A 357 9.52 9.81 -2.33
C LEU A 357 10.29 9.24 -3.53
N THR A 358 10.95 8.09 -3.34
CA THR A 358 11.69 7.38 -4.38
C THR A 358 10.76 6.90 -5.49
N GLY A 359 9.62 6.33 -5.11
CA GLY A 359 8.55 5.89 -6.00
C GLY A 359 7.93 7.03 -6.78
N ALA A 360 7.62 8.15 -6.11
CA ALA A 360 7.15 9.35 -6.78
C ALA A 360 8.16 9.86 -7.81
N ALA A 361 9.46 9.78 -7.53
CA ALA A 361 10.49 10.20 -8.48
C ALA A 361 10.48 9.37 -9.77
N TYR A 362 10.20 8.06 -9.68
CA TYR A 362 10.06 7.18 -10.85
C TYR A 362 8.82 7.48 -11.70
N LEU A 363 7.88 8.30 -11.23
CA LEU A 363 6.82 8.85 -12.10
C LEU A 363 7.35 9.88 -13.11
N LEU A 364 8.55 10.41 -12.88
CA LEU A 364 9.20 11.41 -13.73
C LEU A 364 10.30 10.81 -14.61
N THR A 365 10.62 9.52 -14.47
CA THR A 365 11.72 8.84 -15.17
C THR A 365 11.22 7.59 -15.90
N THR A 366 12.05 7.00 -16.78
CA THR A 366 11.65 5.81 -17.56
C THR A 366 11.94 4.54 -16.75
N ALA A 367 10.95 3.65 -16.70
CA ALA A 367 11.14 2.25 -16.30
C ALA A 367 11.65 1.43 -17.49
N ASN A 368 12.80 1.79 -18.04
CA ASN A 368 13.47 0.90 -18.99
C ASN A 368 14.62 0.23 -18.25
N ASP A 369 14.43 -1.06 -17.97
CA ASP A 369 15.44 -2.01 -17.49
C ASP A 369 16.75 -1.89 -18.31
#